data_AF-A0A917CRQ7-F1
#
_entry.id   AF-A0A917CRQ7-F1
#
_cell.length_a   1.000
_cell.length_b   1.000
_cell.length_c   1.000
_cell.angle_alpha   90.00
_cell.angle_beta   90.00
_cell.angle_gamma   90.00
#
_symmetry.space_group_name_H-M   'P 1'
#
loop_
_entity.id
_entity.type
_entity.pdbx_description
1 polymer ?
#
loop_
_entity_poly.entity_id
_entity_poly.type
_entity_poly.pdbx_seq_one_letter_code
_entity_poly.pdbx_strand_id
1 'polypeptide(L)'
;MPESVVTSLSGKKRFPVSVTVAGHTYASTLVFYKGQFIVPLSAEHRSAAGVEAGQAVEVDIVLDDAVRTVAVPDDLATALADNGIRPAFDSLSYSNQRAHVLSVDGAKTEATRTRRIEKVVETMKAGS
;
A
#
# COMPACT_ATOMS: atom_id res chain seq x y z
N MET A 1 -15.67 9.49 -20.97
CA MET A 1 -15.16 9.97 -19.66
C MET A 1 -14.22 11.14 -19.90
N PRO A 2 -14.15 12.17 -19.02
CA PRO A 2 -13.36 13.37 -19.26
C PRO A 2 -11.85 13.09 -19.26
N GLU A 3 -11.10 13.73 -20.16
CA GLU A 3 -9.65 13.56 -20.35
C GLU A 3 -8.81 13.96 -19.13
N SER A 4 -9.36 14.79 -18.23
CA SER A 4 -8.67 15.21 -17.01
C SER A 4 -8.37 14.07 -16.04
N VAL A 5 -9.09 12.95 -16.14
CA VAL A 5 -8.78 11.73 -15.36
C VAL A 5 -7.57 11.00 -15.95
N VAL A 6 -7.29 11.13 -17.25
CA VAL A 6 -6.31 10.31 -17.96
C VAL A 6 -4.86 10.73 -17.69
N THR A 7 -4.62 12.00 -17.35
CA THR A 7 -3.26 12.55 -17.22
C THR A 7 -2.54 12.17 -15.92
N SER A 8 -3.26 11.79 -14.85
CA SER A 8 -2.63 11.25 -13.62
C SER A 8 -2.38 9.74 -13.66
N LEU A 9 -2.84 9.05 -14.71
CA LEU A 9 -2.70 7.60 -14.91
C LEU A 9 -1.45 7.18 -15.71
N SER A 10 -0.56 8.10 -16.08
CA SER A 10 0.62 7.81 -16.91
C SER A 10 1.78 7.17 -16.12
N GLY A 11 1.56 5.98 -15.57
CA GLY A 11 2.65 5.14 -15.05
C GLY A 11 2.27 3.94 -14.20
N LYS A 12 1.08 3.92 -13.57
CA LYS A 12 0.67 2.83 -12.66
C LYS A 12 -0.39 1.95 -13.33
N LYS A 13 -0.06 0.67 -13.59
CA LYS A 13 -1.01 -0.35 -14.12
C LYS A 13 -1.98 -0.91 -13.06
N ARG A 14 -1.87 -0.43 -11.82
CA ARG A 14 -2.59 -0.90 -10.63
C ARG A 14 -2.94 0.31 -9.77
N PHE A 15 -4.21 0.48 -9.45
CA PHE A 15 -4.70 1.57 -8.61
C PHE A 15 -5.30 1.00 -7.33
N PRO A 16 -4.81 1.39 -6.14
CA PRO A 16 -5.48 1.04 -4.90
C PRO A 16 -6.85 1.71 -4.89
N VAL A 17 -7.89 0.93 -4.62
CA VAL A 17 -9.28 1.39 -4.62
C VAL A 17 -10.01 0.82 -3.41
N SER A 18 -10.96 1.58 -2.89
CA SER A 18 -12.00 1.05 -2.00
C SER A 18 -13.22 0.73 -2.86
N VAL A 19 -13.68 -0.52 -2.78
CA VAL A 19 -14.81 -1.03 -3.55
C VAL A 19 -15.93 -1.34 -2.58
N THR A 20 -17.08 -0.71 -2.80
CA THR A 20 -18.30 -0.98 -2.02
C THR A 20 -19.27 -1.75 -2.89
N VAL A 21 -19.67 -2.94 -2.43
CA VAL A 21 -20.60 -3.83 -3.12
C VAL A 21 -21.69 -4.23 -2.13
N ALA A 22 -22.95 -3.94 -2.46
CA ALA A 22 -24.10 -4.25 -1.60
C ALA A 22 -23.94 -3.79 -0.13
N GLY A 23 -23.27 -2.65 0.09
CA GLY A 23 -22.98 -2.10 1.43
C GLY A 23 -21.73 -2.66 2.12
N HIS A 24 -21.01 -3.61 1.50
CA HIS A 24 -19.73 -4.10 1.99
C HIS A 24 -18.56 -3.37 1.29
N THR A 25 -17.84 -2.55 2.04
CA THR A 25 -16.64 -1.85 1.55
C THR A 25 -15.39 -2.66 1.84
N TYR A 26 -14.59 -2.92 0.81
CA TYR A 26 -13.29 -3.59 0.94
C TYR A 26 -12.21 -2.90 0.11
N ALA A 27 -10.97 -2.96 0.60
CA ALA A 27 -9.81 -2.45 -0.14
C ALA A 27 -9.40 -3.48 -1.21
N SER A 28 -9.27 -3.02 -2.44
CA SER A 28 -8.84 -3.83 -3.57
C SER A 28 -7.89 -3.05 -4.48
N THR A 29 -7.48 -3.67 -5.57
CA THR A 29 -6.64 -3.04 -6.59
C THR A 29 -7.32 -3.13 -7.93
N LEU A 30 -7.59 -1.98 -8.53
CA LEU A 30 -8.11 -1.88 -9.89
C LEU A 30 -6.97 -2.19 -10.86
N VAL A 31 -7.19 -3.15 -11.75
CA VAL A 31 -6.22 -3.58 -12.77
C VAL A 31 -6.80 -3.34 -14.15
N PHE A 32 -6.03 -2.74 -15.06
CA PHE A 32 -6.44 -2.62 -16.46
C PHE A 32 -5.99 -3.86 -17.25
N TYR A 33 -6.94 -4.61 -17.81
CA TYR A 33 -6.67 -5.82 -18.59
C TYR A 33 -7.54 -5.85 -19.84
N LYS A 34 -6.89 -5.95 -21.02
CA LYS A 34 -7.54 -6.07 -22.34
C LYS A 34 -8.67 -5.07 -22.60
N GLY A 35 -8.45 -3.79 -22.29
CA GLY A 35 -9.41 -2.71 -22.57
C GLY A 35 -10.50 -2.53 -21.52
N GLN A 36 -10.46 -3.29 -20.41
CA GLN A 36 -11.43 -3.21 -19.33
C GLN A 36 -10.71 -3.09 -17.98
N PHE A 37 -11.36 -2.42 -17.03
CA PHE A 37 -10.92 -2.41 -15.64
C PHE A 37 -11.50 -3.62 -14.91
N ILE A 38 -10.63 -4.35 -14.23
CA ILE A 38 -10.97 -5.54 -13.45
C ILE A 38 -10.67 -5.25 -11.99
N VAL A 39 -11.66 -5.50 -11.13
CA VAL A 39 -11.48 -5.57 -9.68
C VAL A 39 -11.45 -7.03 -9.29
N PRO A 40 -10.35 -7.53 -8.68
CA PRO A 40 -10.36 -8.85 -8.11
C PRO A 40 -11.31 -8.88 -6.91
N LEU A 41 -12.29 -9.78 -6.96
CA LEU A 41 -13.21 -10.09 -5.87
C LEU A 41 -12.88 -11.49 -5.34
N SER A 42 -12.26 -11.56 -4.16
CA SER A 42 -11.96 -12.82 -3.48
C SER A 42 -13.24 -13.53 -3.05
N ALA A 43 -13.17 -14.85 -2.81
CA ALA A 43 -14.33 -15.61 -2.34
C ALA A 43 -14.88 -15.08 -1.00
N GLU A 44 -14.00 -14.57 -0.13
CA GLU A 44 -14.36 -13.96 1.16
C GLU A 44 -15.20 -12.70 1.00
N HIS A 45 -14.77 -11.75 0.16
CA HIS A 45 -15.53 -10.53 -0.12
C HIS A 45 -16.82 -10.82 -0.88
N ARG A 46 -16.82 -11.85 -1.74
CA ARG A 46 -18.02 -12.31 -2.44
C ARG A 46 -19.09 -12.82 -1.47
N SER A 47 -18.70 -13.67 -0.52
CA SER A 47 -19.61 -14.16 0.52
C SER A 47 -20.08 -13.03 1.45
N ALA A 48 -19.19 -12.11 1.82
CA ALA A 48 -19.53 -10.97 2.68
C ALA A 48 -20.48 -9.97 2.00
N ALA A 49 -20.35 -9.78 0.68
CA ALA A 49 -21.24 -8.92 -0.11
C ALA A 49 -22.51 -9.64 -0.60
N GLY A 50 -22.65 -10.95 -0.35
CA GLY A 50 -23.81 -11.74 -0.78
C GLY A 50 -23.98 -11.82 -2.30
N VAL A 51 -22.89 -11.76 -3.07
CA VAL A 51 -22.93 -11.72 -4.54
C VAL A 51 -22.61 -13.09 -5.13
N GLU A 52 -23.40 -13.57 -6.10
CA GLU A 52 -23.10 -14.81 -6.82
C GLU A 52 -22.36 -14.58 -8.15
N ALA A 53 -21.63 -15.59 -8.62
CA ALA A 53 -20.96 -15.52 -9.91
C ALA A 53 -21.99 -15.43 -11.04
N GLY A 54 -21.86 -14.42 -11.90
CA GLY A 54 -22.78 -14.17 -13.02
C GLY A 54 -23.86 -13.14 -12.73
N GLN A 55 -23.93 -12.62 -11.50
CA GLN A 55 -24.86 -11.55 -11.14
C GLN A 55 -24.32 -10.18 -11.59
N ALA A 56 -25.16 -9.38 -12.24
CA ALA A 56 -24.88 -7.97 -12.45
C ALA A 56 -25.10 -7.22 -11.12
N VAL A 57 -24.05 -6.60 -10.59
CA VAL A 57 -24.09 -5.81 -9.36
C VAL A 57 -23.58 -4.41 -9.61
N GLU A 58 -24.24 -3.44 -9.00
CA GLU A 58 -23.75 -2.06 -8.93
C GLU A 58 -22.67 -1.99 -7.85
N VAL A 59 -21.53 -1.38 -8.21
CA VAL A 59 -20.36 -1.28 -7.33
C VAL A 59 -19.86 0.15 -7.34
N ASP A 60 -19.66 0.71 -6.15
CA ASP A 60 -19.03 2.01 -6.00
C ASP A 60 -17.52 1.80 -5.85
N ILE A 61 -16.75 2.45 -6.72
CA ILE A 61 -15.29 2.37 -6.71
C ILE A 61 -14.73 3.76 -6.46
N VAL A 62 -14.03 3.92 -5.34
CA VAL A 62 -13.34 5.16 -4.97
C VAL A 62 -11.84 4.89 -4.97
N LEU A 63 -11.06 5.79 -5.58
CA LEU A 63 -9.61 5.72 -5.50
C LEU A 63 -9.19 5.85 -4.03
N ASP A 64 -8.42 4.89 -3.53
CA ASP A 64 -7.89 4.97 -2.17
C ASP A 64 -6.60 5.79 -2.21
N ASP A 65 -6.76 7.11 -2.14
CA ASP A 65 -5.69 8.11 -2.08
C ASP A 65 -5.39 8.54 -0.64
N ALA A 66 -5.94 7.84 0.36
CA ALA A 66 -5.74 8.16 1.75
C ALA A 66 -4.24 8.20 2.07
N VAL A 67 -3.77 9.34 2.59
CA VAL A 67 -2.40 9.53 3.06
C VAL A 67 -2.22 8.69 4.32
N ARG A 68 -1.87 7.42 4.14
CA ARG A 68 -1.54 6.54 5.25
C ARG A 68 -0.14 6.92 5.73
N THR A 69 -0.05 7.58 6.88
CA THR A 69 1.24 7.91 7.50
C THR A 69 1.68 6.77 8.41
N VAL A 70 2.90 6.26 8.23
CA VAL A 70 3.51 5.31 9.15
C VAL A 70 4.23 6.09 10.25
N ALA A 71 3.88 5.87 11.51
CA ALA A 71 4.64 6.41 12.63
C ALA A 71 6.02 5.72 12.66
N VAL A 72 7.08 6.47 12.33
CA VAL A 72 8.46 5.96 12.35
C VAL A 72 9.00 6.07 13.78
N PRO A 73 9.46 4.96 14.40
CA PRO A 73 10.04 5.02 15.73
C PRO A 73 11.30 5.90 15.78
N ASP A 74 11.52 6.59 16.91
CA ASP A 74 12.58 7.60 17.05
C ASP A 74 13.97 7.07 16.74
N ASP A 75 14.28 5.85 17.18
CA ASP A 75 15.57 5.22 16.94
C ASP A 75 15.82 4.87 15.47
N LEU A 76 14.78 4.43 14.75
CA LEU A 76 14.85 4.28 13.30
C LEU A 76 14.98 5.64 12.61
N ALA A 77 14.24 6.65 13.06
CA ALA A 77 14.30 7.99 12.49
C ALA A 77 15.71 8.61 12.64
N THR A 78 16.33 8.47 13.81
CA THR A 78 17.72 8.89 14.07
C THR A 78 18.69 8.15 13.17
N ALA A 79 18.62 6.82 13.08
CA ALA A 79 19.51 6.05 12.22
C ALA A 79 19.39 6.43 10.73
N LEU A 80 18.18 6.73 10.25
CA LEU A 80 17.95 7.22 8.88
C LEU A 80 18.55 8.61 8.66
N ALA A 81 18.44 9.50 9.65
CA ALA A 81 18.98 10.86 9.60
C ALA A 81 20.52 10.87 9.63
N ASP A 82 21.13 10.09 10.54
CA ASP A 82 22.59 9.96 10.67
C ASP A 82 23.26 9.44 9.39
N ASN A 83 22.51 8.65 8.61
CA ASN A 83 22.96 8.11 7.34
C ASN A 83 22.53 8.95 6.12
N GLY A 84 21.80 10.06 6.31
CA GLY A 84 21.33 10.93 5.23
C GLY A 84 20.30 10.30 4.28
N ILE A 85 19.68 9.19 4.68
CA ILE A 85 18.79 8.36 3.83
C ILE A 85 17.31 8.53 4.20
N ARG A 86 16.99 9.49 5.06
CA ARG A 86 15.60 9.79 5.43
C ARG A 86 14.72 10.09 4.21
N PRO A 87 15.14 10.90 3.21
CA PRO A 87 14.35 11.13 2.00
C PRO A 87 14.10 9.87 1.17
N ALA A 88 15.09 8.97 1.09
CA ALA A 88 14.95 7.70 0.38
C ALA A 88 13.88 6.82 1.06
N PHE A 89 13.89 6.75 2.39
CA PHE A 89 12.84 6.06 3.16
C PHE A 89 11.46 6.71 2.96
N ASP A 90 11.36 8.03 3.04
CA ASP A 90 10.08 8.75 2.88
C ASP A 90 9.53 8.65 1.45
N SER A 91 10.39 8.39 0.45
CA SER A 91 9.98 8.14 -0.94
C SER A 91 9.40 6.74 -1.18
N LEU A 92 9.58 5.80 -0.24
CA LEU A 92 9.04 4.46 -0.35
C LEU A 92 7.50 4.47 -0.34
N SER A 93 6.89 3.45 -0.95
CA SER A 93 5.45 3.22 -0.80
C SER A 93 5.09 2.98 0.67
N TYR A 94 3.87 3.37 1.08
CA TYR A 94 3.35 3.13 2.43
C TYR A 94 3.58 1.70 2.93
N SER A 95 3.31 0.70 2.08
CA SER A 95 3.51 -0.71 2.43
C SER A 95 4.96 -1.05 2.75
N ASN A 96 5.91 -0.47 2.02
CA ASN A 96 7.33 -0.67 2.26
C ASN A 96 7.79 0.07 3.53
N GLN A 97 7.37 1.32 3.72
CA GLN A 97 7.63 2.06 4.98
C GLN A 97 7.10 1.27 6.19
N ARG A 98 5.85 0.79 6.10
CA ARG A 98 5.19 0.01 7.15
C ARG A 98 5.89 -1.33 7.40
N ALA A 99 6.35 -2.02 6.37
CA ALA A 99 7.08 -3.27 6.53
C ALA A 99 8.40 -3.08 7.30
N HIS A 100 9.14 -2.01 7.01
CA HIS A 100 10.36 -1.67 7.75
C HIS A 100 10.08 -1.29 9.21
N VAL A 101 9.07 -0.45 9.46
CA VAL A 101 8.67 -0.07 10.83
C VAL A 101 8.20 -1.28 11.64
N LEU A 102 7.31 -2.10 11.09
CA LEU A 102 6.84 -3.32 11.77
C LEU A 102 7.97 -4.31 12.06
N SER A 103 8.96 -4.40 11.18
CA SER A 103 10.16 -5.19 11.44
C SER A 103 10.88 -4.66 12.69
N VAL A 104 11.12 -3.36 12.80
CA VAL A 104 11.78 -2.76 13.96
C VAL A 104 10.95 -2.89 15.24
N ASP A 105 9.64 -2.60 15.18
CA ASP A 105 8.74 -2.67 16.35
C ASP A 105 8.45 -4.08 16.82
N GLY A 106 8.46 -5.06 15.92
CA GLY A 106 8.33 -6.47 16.29
C GLY A 106 9.57 -7.05 16.98
N ALA A 107 10.59 -6.26 17.29
CA ALA A 107 11.80 -6.72 17.98
C ALA A 107 11.59 -6.71 19.50
N LYS A 108 11.71 -7.89 20.13
CA LYS A 108 11.53 -8.05 21.59
C LYS A 108 12.78 -7.73 22.41
N THR A 109 13.94 -7.70 21.76
CA THR A 109 15.23 -7.39 22.41
C THR A 109 15.89 -6.22 21.69
N GLU A 110 16.60 -5.39 22.46
CA GLU A 110 17.30 -4.21 21.95
C GLU A 110 18.34 -4.60 20.88
N ALA A 111 19.12 -5.66 21.11
CA ALA A 111 20.07 -6.18 20.11
C ALA A 111 19.39 -6.59 18.79
N THR A 112 18.17 -7.15 18.84
CA THR A 112 17.42 -7.48 17.61
C THR A 112 16.92 -6.22 16.92
N ARG A 113 16.53 -5.20 17.71
CA ARG A 113 16.06 -3.92 17.21
C ARG A 113 17.17 -3.20 16.45
N THR A 114 18.36 -3.08 17.05
CA THR A 114 19.56 -2.51 16.42
C THR A 114 19.89 -3.21 15.10
N ARG A 115 19.99 -4.54 15.09
CA ARG A 115 20.28 -5.30 13.87
C ARG A 115 19.23 -5.09 12.76
N ARG A 116 17.96 -4.95 13.14
CA ARG A 116 16.88 -4.68 12.17
C ARG A 116 16.97 -3.26 11.62
N ILE A 117 17.31 -2.27 12.45
CA ILE A 117 17.56 -0.89 12.00
C ILE A 117 18.74 -0.85 11.02
N GLU A 118 19.86 -1.48 11.36
CA GLU A 118 21.03 -1.58 10.46
C GLU A 118 20.65 -2.20 9.11
N LYS A 119 19.84 -3.26 9.12
CA LYS A 119 19.33 -3.87 7.89
C LYS A 119 18.43 -2.93 7.08
N VAL A 120 17.61 -2.12 7.72
CA VAL A 120 16.80 -1.09 7.03
C VAL A 120 17.74 -0.08 6.36
N VAL A 121 18.73 0.43 7.10
CA VAL A 121 19.74 1.37 6.58
C VAL A 121 20.49 0.78 5.38
N GLU A 122 20.94 -0.47 5.46
CA GLU A 122 21.60 -1.18 4.36
C GLU A 122 20.70 -1.29 3.13
N THR A 123 19.41 -1.66 3.33
CA THR A 123 18.44 -1.76 2.24
C THR A 123 18.23 -0.41 1.53
N MET A 124 18.19 0.69 2.29
CA MET A 124 18.05 2.03 1.71
C MET A 124 19.30 2.46 0.93
N LYS A 125 20.50 2.09 1.41
CA LYS A 125 21.75 2.37 0.70
C LYS A 125 21.92 1.55 -0.58
N ALA A 126 21.45 0.30 -0.58
CA ALA A 126 21.53 -0.57 -1.76
C ALA A 126 20.54 -0.20 -2.88
N GLY A 127 19.47 0.53 -2.53
CA GLY A 127 18.45 1.00 -3.47
C GLY A 127 18.63 2.43 -3.98
N SER A 128 19.75 3.09 -3.64
CA SER A 128 20.02 4.49 -3.95
C SER A 128 21.14 4.69 -4.97
#